data_AF-A0A957YXM8-F1
#
_entry.id   AF-A0A957YXM8-F1
#
_cell.length_a   1.000
_cell.length_b   1.000
_cell.length_c   1.000
_cell.angle_alpha   90.00
_cell.angle_beta   90.00
_cell.angle_gamma   90.00
#
_symmetry.space_group_name_H-M   'P 1'
#
loop_
_entity.id
_entity.type
_entity.pdbx_description
1 polymer ?
#
loop_
_entity_poly.entity_id
_entity_poly.type
_entity_poly.pdbx_seq_one_letter_code
_entity_poly.pdbx_strand_id
1 'polypeptide(L)' 'AKYGGMEYEIIGALGSLCGVGDMAAIAEGSQWVNNYVLDGISTGVSIAFAMECYENGILTKEDTDGIELT' A
#
# COMPACT_ATOMS: atom_id res chain seq x y z
N ALA A 1 11.05 -2.49 16.21
CA ALA A 1 10.96 -2.52 14.74
C ALA A 1 12.33 -2.20 14.16
N LYS A 2 12.77 -2.91 13.11
CA LYS A 2 14.14 -2.84 12.58
C LYS A 2 14.43 -1.51 11.87
N TYR A 3 13.41 -0.90 11.27
CA TYR A 3 13.52 0.32 10.46
C TYR A 3 12.67 1.48 10.98
N GLY A 4 12.45 1.57 12.30
CA GLY A 4 11.58 2.59 12.90
C GLY A 4 10.12 2.13 13.07
N GLY A 5 9.31 2.95 13.73
CA GLY A 5 7.89 2.67 14.01
C GLY A 5 6.96 3.09 12.88
N MET A 6 5.68 2.75 13.02
CA MET A 6 4.63 3.26 12.13
C MET A 6 4.34 4.73 12.46
N GLU A 7 4.19 5.54 11.41
CA GLU A 7 3.69 6.91 11.50
C GLU A 7 2.19 6.94 11.18
N TYR A 8 1.46 7.91 11.73
CA TYR A 8 0.00 8.00 11.60
C TYR A 8 -0.44 8.04 10.13
N GLU A 9 0.28 8.80 9.32
CA GLU A 9 0.03 8.98 7.90
C GLU A 9 0.22 7.67 7.12
N ILE A 10 1.21 6.85 7.50
CA ILE A 10 1.46 5.54 6.88
C ILE A 10 0.32 4.57 7.22
N ILE A 11 -0.22 4.64 8.44
CA ILE A 11 -1.38 3.82 8.84
C ILE A 11 -2.60 4.17 7.98
N GLY A 12 -2.85 5.45 7.73
CA GLY A 12 -3.93 5.87 6.84
C GLY A 12 -3.71 5.42 5.39
N ALA A 13 -2.49 5.59 4.89
CA ALA A 13 -2.14 5.34 3.48
C ALA A 13 -2.09 3.84 3.13
N LEU A 14 -1.51 3.00 3.98
CA LEU A 14 -1.45 1.55 3.77
C LEU A 14 -2.64 0.80 4.37
N GLY A 15 -3.38 1.44 5.29
CA GLY A 15 -4.57 0.88 5.92
C GLY A 15 -5.83 1.30 5.18
N SER A 16 -6.48 2.37 5.66
CA SER A 16 -7.81 2.78 5.19
C SER A 16 -7.92 3.05 3.70
N LEU A 17 -6.91 3.65 3.06
CA LEU A 17 -6.94 3.90 1.61
C LEU A 17 -6.89 2.62 0.78
N CYS A 18 -6.22 1.59 1.29
CA CYS A 18 -6.07 0.30 0.63
C CYS A 18 -7.08 -0.76 1.15
N GLY A 19 -8.06 -0.36 1.98
CA GLY A 19 -9.02 -1.30 2.57
C GLY A 19 -8.42 -2.31 3.57
N VAL A 20 -7.21 -2.06 4.09
CA VAL A 20 -6.51 -2.97 5.01
C VAL A 20 -6.80 -2.58 6.47
N GLY A 21 -7.43 -3.49 7.22
CA GLY A 21 -7.71 -3.32 8.65
C GLY A 21 -6.74 -4.05 9.59
N ASP A 22 -5.82 -4.85 9.05
CA ASP A 22 -4.84 -5.60 9.84
C ASP A 22 -3.63 -4.74 10.20
N MET A 23 -3.52 -4.37 11.48
CA MET A 23 -2.41 -3.57 12.00
C MET A 23 -1.05 -4.27 11.87
N ALA A 24 -0.98 -5.60 11.86
CA ALA A 24 0.27 -6.32 11.66
C ALA A 24 0.75 -6.17 10.20
N ALA A 25 -0.17 -6.29 9.24
CA ALA A 25 0.12 -6.07 7.82
C ALA A 25 0.56 -4.62 7.55
N ILE A 26 -0.12 -3.64 8.16
CA ILE A 26 0.25 -2.21 8.05
C ILE A 26 1.65 -1.97 8.66
N ALA A 27 1.96 -2.59 9.80
CA ALA A 27 3.26 -2.48 10.44
C ALA A 27 4.37 -3.06 9.57
N GLU A 28 4.12 -4.19 8.92
CA GLU A 28 5.06 -4.79 7.96
C GLU A 28 5.24 -3.90 6.73
N GLY A 29 4.16 -3.40 6.14
CA GLY A 29 4.22 -2.44 5.03
C GLY A 29 5.04 -1.19 5.36
N SER A 30 4.88 -0.66 6.58
CA SER A 30 5.72 0.45 7.07
C SER A 30 7.20 0.07 7.19
N GLN A 31 7.54 -1.17 7.58
CA GLN A 31 8.94 -1.62 7.54
C GLN A 31 9.48 -1.65 6.11
N TRP A 32 8.68 -2.04 5.12
CA TRP A 32 9.08 -2.05 3.71
C TRP A 32 9.32 -0.64 3.17
N VAL A 33 8.38 0.29 3.41
CA VAL A 33 8.52 1.70 3.04
C VAL A 33 9.83 2.27 3.61
N ASN A 34 10.10 2.05 4.89
CA ASN A 34 11.30 2.58 5.54
C ASN A 34 12.57 1.89 5.03
N ASN A 35 12.53 0.58 4.77
CA ASN A 35 13.66 -0.16 4.23
C ASN A 35 14.04 0.28 2.80
N TYR A 36 13.05 0.65 1.98
CA TYR A 36 13.27 1.15 0.62
C TYR A 36 13.45 2.68 0.54
N VAL A 37 13.38 3.39 1.66
CA VAL A 37 13.51 4.86 1.72
C VAL A 37 12.47 5.55 0.82
N LEU A 38 11.23 5.04 0.86
CA LEU A 38 10.10 5.59 0.13
C LEU A 38 9.31 6.56 0.99
N ASP A 39 8.61 7.50 0.35
CA ASP A 39 7.58 8.27 1.03
C ASP A 39 6.34 7.39 1.27
N GLY A 40 5.98 7.17 2.52
CA GLY A 40 4.89 6.28 2.89
C GLY A 40 3.51 6.75 2.44
N ILE A 41 3.29 8.07 2.38
CA ILE A 41 2.03 8.64 1.89
C ILE A 41 1.91 8.35 0.40
N SER A 42 2.88 8.79 -0.41
CA SER A 42 2.86 8.57 -1.86
C SER A 42 2.81 7.09 -2.21
N THR A 43 3.48 6.22 -1.44
CA THR A 43 3.44 4.77 -1.65
C THR A 43 2.02 4.23 -1.48
N GLY A 44 1.37 4.49 -0.34
CA GLY A 44 0.02 3.99 -0.10
C GLY A 44 -1.03 4.58 -1.05
N VAL A 45 -0.93 5.88 -1.34
CA VAL A 45 -1.83 6.53 -2.32
C VAL A 45 -1.65 5.95 -3.72
N SER A 46 -0.42 5.66 -4.14
CA SER A 46 -0.17 5.05 -5.47
C SER A 46 -0.73 3.63 -5.56
N ILE A 47 -0.64 2.85 -4.47
CA ILE A 47 -1.25 1.52 -4.39
C ILE A 47 -2.77 1.63 -4.48
N ALA A 48 -3.39 2.48 -3.67
CA ALA A 48 -4.85 2.69 -3.69
C ALA A 48 -5.35 3.17 -5.05
N PHE A 49 -4.61 4.06 -5.71
CA PHE A 49 -4.93 4.51 -7.08
C PHE A 49 -4.87 3.35 -8.09
N ALA A 50 -3.87 2.48 -7.98
CA ALA A 50 -3.78 1.30 -8.83
C ALA A 50 -4.93 0.31 -8.58
N MET A 51 -5.34 0.12 -7.32
CA MET A 51 -6.51 -0.68 -6.94
C MET A 51 -7.79 -0.11 -7.58
N GLU A 52 -8.04 1.20 -7.47
CA GLU A 52 -9.22 1.84 -8.08
C GLU A 52 -9.19 1.75 -9.62
N CYS A 53 -8.02 1.92 -10.23
CA CYS A 53 -7.87 1.70 -11.68
C CYS A 53 -8.18 0.26 -12.08
N TYR A 54 -7.83 -0.72 -11.24
CA TYR A 54 -8.11 -2.13 -11.48
C TYR A 54 -9.62 -2.43 -11.35
N GLU A 55 -10.29 -1.92 -10.33
CA GLU A 55 -11.75 -2.05 -10.15
C GLU A 55 -12.54 -1.46 -11.34
N ASN A 56 -12.03 -0.37 -11.93
CA ASN A 56 -12.64 0.28 -13.09
C ASN A 56 -12.19 -0.32 -14.45
N GLY A 57 -11.38 -1.38 -14.45
CA GLY A 57 -10.89 -2.04 -15.66
C GLY A 57 -9.92 -1.20 -16.50
N ILE A 58 -9.33 -0.14 -15.92
CA ILE A 58 -8.28 0.67 -16.54
C ILE A 58 -6.94 -0.09 -16.48
N LEU A 59 -6.69 -0.76 -15.35
CA LEU A 59 -5.63 -1.76 -15.21
C LEU A 59 -6.25 -3.16 -15.25
N THR A 60 -5.55 -4.09 -15.87
CA THR A 60 -5.97 -5.48 -16.00
C THR A 60 -4.95 -6.42 -15.37
N LYS A 61 -5.32 -7.69 -15.23
CA LYS A 61 -4.43 -8.75 -14.73
C LYS A 61 -3.17 -8.94 -15.60
N GLU A 62 -3.22 -8.53 -16.86
CA GLU A 62 -2.06 -8.55 -17.77
C GLU A 62 -1.06 -7.42 -17.42
N ASP A 63 -1.56 -6.25 -16.99
CA ASP A 63 -0.72 -5.10 -16.60
C ASP A 63 -0.03 -5.29 -15.26
N THR A 64 -0.51 -6.24 -14.45
CA THR A 64 -0.06 -6.49 -13.07
C THR A 64 0.69 -7.81 -12.90
N ASP A 65 1.21 -8.40 -13.98
CA ASP A 65 1.90 -9.70 -13.99
C ASP A 65 1.09 -10.84 -13.32
N GLY A 66 -0.23 -10.79 -13.43
CA GLY A 66 -1.13 -11.78 -12.85
C GLY A 66 -1.62 -11.48 -11.43
N ILE A 67 -1.25 -10.34 -10.84
CA ILE A 67 -1.66 -9.94 -9.49
C ILE A 67 -3.06 -9.33 -9.52
N GLU A 68 -3.97 -9.85 -8.70
CA GLU A 68 -5.27 -9.24 -8.44
C GLU A 68 -5.10 -8.14 -7.39
N LEU A 69 -5.44 -6.90 -7.74
CA LEU A 69 -5.26 -5.74 -6.87
C LEU A 69 -6.44 -5.50 -5.93
N THR A 70 -7.61 -6.08 -6.19
CA THR A 70 -8.84 -5.95 -5.42
C THR A 70 -9.58 -7.27 -5.32
#